data_AF-A0A933AUL2-F1
#
_entry.id   AF-A0A933AUL2-F1
#
_cell.length_a   1.000
_cell.length_b   1.000
_cell.length_c   1.000
_cell.angle_alpha   90.00
_cell.angle_beta   90.00
_cell.angle_gamma   90.00
#
_symmetry.space_group_name_H-M   'P 1'
#
loop_
_entity.id
_entity.type
_entity.pdbx_description
1 polymer ?
#
loop_
_entity_poly.entity_id
_entity_poly.type
_entity_poly.pdbx_seq_one_letter_code
_entity_poly.pdbx_strand_id
1 'polypeptide(L)'
;MSKLALLGGPSVIQPSGASSMDPWSYQDLEDAFVRYTGARYALAVGSGTAALISALVAVGVGPGDEVLTVAHTWIASVAAILRCNAIPIFVDVDRRTFTMDVEDAARKIAPQTKAVLPVDLYGLPANIPALMD
;
A
#
# COMPACT_ATOMS: atom_id res chain seq x y z
N MET A 1 7.37 30.45 7.70
CA MET A 1 8.19 29.39 8.33
C MET A 1 7.50 28.92 9.61
N SER A 2 6.43 28.13 9.49
CA SER A 2 5.51 27.84 10.61
C SER A 2 5.64 26.41 11.14
N LYS A 3 5.91 26.33 12.46
CA LYS A 3 5.54 25.28 13.42
C LYS A 3 5.95 23.82 13.23
N LEU A 4 6.57 23.40 12.12
CA LEU A 4 7.00 21.99 11.97
C LEU A 4 8.26 21.61 12.79
N ALA A 5 8.95 22.58 13.40
CA ALA A 5 10.26 22.37 14.04
C ALA A 5 10.21 22.00 15.55
N LEU A 6 9.05 21.96 16.20
CA LEU A 6 8.95 21.91 17.67
C LEU A 6 8.58 20.55 18.29
N LEU A 7 8.42 19.49 17.51
CA LEU A 7 7.98 18.17 18.03
C LEU A 7 8.90 17.02 17.64
N GLY A 8 10.23 17.21 17.68
CA GLY A 8 11.18 16.10 17.66
C GLY A 8 10.97 15.10 16.51
N GLY A 9 10.56 15.60 15.33
CA GLY A 9 10.44 14.77 14.13
C GLY A 9 11.78 14.15 13.77
N PRO A 10 11.81 13.01 13.05
CA PRO A 10 13.05 12.37 12.64
C PRO A 10 13.94 13.45 12.03
N SER A 11 15.17 13.54 12.54
CA SER A 11 16.22 14.46 12.10
C SER A 11 16.04 14.73 10.61
N VAL A 12 15.80 15.99 10.23
CA VAL A 12 15.64 16.43 8.84
C VAL A 12 16.56 15.59 7.98
N ILE A 13 15.98 14.75 7.12
CA ILE A 13 16.73 13.85 6.23
C ILE A 13 17.76 14.75 5.57
N GLN A 14 19.06 14.46 5.70
CA GLN A 14 20.04 15.33 5.07
C GLN A 14 20.24 14.84 3.64
N PRO A 15 20.13 15.70 2.63
CA PRO A 15 20.39 15.31 1.26
C PRO A 15 21.83 14.78 1.15
N SER A 16 22.04 13.61 0.53
CA SER A 16 23.39 13.08 0.31
C SER A 16 24.18 13.88 -0.72
N GLY A 17 23.51 14.76 -1.48
CA GLY A 17 24.09 15.73 -2.41
C GLY A 17 24.67 15.08 -3.66
N ALA A 18 23.88 14.99 -4.74
CA ALA A 18 24.39 14.65 -6.07
C ALA A 18 24.60 15.87 -6.99
N SER A 19 23.89 16.99 -6.76
CA SER A 19 24.09 18.26 -7.49
C SER A 19 23.53 19.47 -6.74
N SER A 20 23.88 20.68 -7.20
CA SER A 20 23.35 21.95 -6.67
C SER A 20 21.89 22.25 -7.08
N MET A 21 21.33 21.50 -8.04
CA MET A 21 19.97 21.72 -8.55
C MET A 21 18.95 20.74 -7.95
N ASP A 22 19.37 19.49 -7.68
CA ASP A 22 18.54 18.49 -7.00
C ASP A 22 19.28 18.00 -5.76
N PRO A 23 19.02 18.60 -4.58
CA PRO A 23 19.71 18.19 -3.37
C PRO A 23 19.38 16.74 -2.98
N TRP A 24 18.20 16.22 -3.36
CA TRP A 24 17.68 14.93 -2.92
C TRP A 24 17.75 13.88 -4.02
N SER A 25 18.32 12.72 -3.69
CA SER A 25 18.21 11.52 -4.54
C SER A 25 16.98 10.68 -4.17
N TYR A 26 16.52 9.82 -5.08
CA TYR A 26 15.48 8.82 -4.77
C TYR A 26 15.92 7.89 -3.61
N GLN A 27 17.21 7.59 -3.53
CA GLN A 27 17.79 6.76 -2.47
C GLN A 27 17.62 7.41 -1.09
N ASP A 28 17.80 8.74 -0.98
CA ASP A 28 17.62 9.45 0.30
C ASP A 28 16.18 9.32 0.83
N LEU A 29 15.19 9.37 -0.08
CA LEU A 29 13.79 9.21 0.25
C LEU A 29 13.48 7.78 0.68
N GLU A 30 13.94 6.79 -0.07
CA GLU A 30 13.74 5.36 0.22
C GLU A 30 14.35 4.99 1.58
N ASP A 31 15.60 5.41 1.83
CA ASP A 31 16.31 5.13 3.08
C ASP A 31 15.59 5.78 4.28
N ALA A 32 15.07 6.99 4.11
CA ALA A 32 14.29 7.65 5.14
C ALA A 32 12.94 6.97 5.39
N PHE A 33 12.28 6.49 4.34
CA PHE A 33 11.02 5.79 4.45
C PHE A 33 11.19 4.42 5.14
N VAL A 34 12.28 3.71 4.86
CA VAL A 34 12.70 2.51 5.59
C VAL A 34 12.86 2.82 7.08
N ARG A 35 13.58 3.89 7.45
CA ARG A 35 13.75 4.28 8.86
C ARG A 35 12.43 4.66 9.54
N TYR A 36 11.53 5.32 8.81
CA TYR A 36 10.24 5.78 9.35
C TYR A 36 9.26 4.62 9.56
N THR A 37 9.19 3.69 8.61
CA THR A 37 8.23 2.57 8.63
C THR A 37 8.76 1.33 9.33
N GLY A 38 10.08 1.16 9.43
CA GLY A 38 10.71 -0.09 9.87
C GLY A 38 10.71 -1.19 8.80
N ALA A 39 10.26 -0.91 7.57
CA ALA A 39 10.30 -1.87 6.47
C ALA A 39 11.74 -2.22 6.08
N ARG A 40 11.98 -3.43 5.54
CA ARG A 40 13.32 -3.85 5.12
C ARG A 40 13.82 -3.11 3.88
N TYR A 41 12.90 -2.72 2.99
CA TYR A 41 13.16 -2.06 1.72
C TYR A 41 12.06 -1.04 1.44
N ALA A 42 12.38 0.00 0.65
CA ALA A 42 11.40 0.91 0.07
C ALA A 42 11.76 1.14 -1.41
N LEU A 43 10.76 1.40 -2.24
CA LEU A 43 10.93 1.73 -3.65
C LEU A 43 10.08 2.95 -3.99
N ALA A 44 10.73 4.02 -4.42
CA ALA A 44 10.08 5.23 -4.86
C ALA A 44 9.50 5.04 -6.28
N VAL A 45 8.22 5.38 -6.44
CA VAL A 45 7.50 5.28 -7.72
C VAL A 45 6.71 6.55 -7.98
N GLY A 46 6.34 6.77 -9.24
CA GLY A 46 5.68 8.02 -9.66
C GLY A 46 4.23 8.21 -9.18
N SER A 47 3.58 7.18 -8.63
CA SER A 47 2.23 7.29 -8.05
C SER A 47 1.87 6.11 -7.14
N GLY A 48 0.85 6.27 -6.30
CA GLY A 48 0.29 5.17 -5.50
C GLY A 48 -0.27 4.03 -6.36
N THR A 49 -0.89 4.33 -7.50
CA THR A 49 -1.35 3.29 -8.45
C THR A 49 -0.17 2.47 -8.98
N ALA A 50 0.95 3.11 -9.32
CA ALA A 50 2.15 2.40 -9.75
C ALA A 50 2.75 1.54 -8.62
N ALA A 51 2.66 2.00 -7.36
CA ALA A 51 3.08 1.23 -6.20
C ALA A 51 2.25 -0.05 -6.06
N LEU A 52 0.91 0.06 -6.15
CA LEU A 52 -0.01 -1.07 -6.06
C LEU A 52 0.24 -2.09 -7.17
N ILE A 53 0.38 -1.64 -8.43
CA ILE A 53 0.69 -2.53 -9.55
C ILE A 53 2.03 -3.24 -9.31
N SER A 54 3.06 -2.51 -8.91
CA SER A 54 4.39 -3.08 -8.63
C SER A 54 4.33 -4.14 -7.52
N ALA A 55 3.57 -3.86 -6.45
CA ALA A 55 3.39 -4.80 -5.36
C ALA A 55 2.65 -6.08 -5.78
N LEU A 56 1.56 -5.95 -6.54
CA LEU A 56 0.80 -7.10 -7.05
C LEU A 56 1.65 -7.98 -7.97
N VAL A 57 2.39 -7.37 -8.90
CA VAL A 57 3.32 -8.10 -9.78
C VAL A 57 4.42 -8.79 -8.96
N ALA A 58 4.97 -8.11 -7.95
CA ALA A 58 6.05 -8.66 -7.11
C ALA A 58 5.61 -9.89 -6.30
N VAL A 59 4.35 -9.96 -5.85
CA VAL A 59 3.78 -11.16 -5.20
C VAL A 59 3.25 -12.20 -6.20
N GLY A 60 3.45 -11.96 -7.49
CA GLY A 60 3.18 -12.91 -8.57
C GLY A 60 1.73 -12.95 -9.04
N VAL A 61 0.96 -11.88 -8.82
CA VAL A 61 -0.40 -11.75 -9.39
C VAL A 61 -0.32 -11.58 -10.91
N GLY A 62 -1.15 -12.33 -11.62
CA GLY A 62 -1.24 -12.28 -13.07
C GLY A 62 -2.62 -12.64 -13.62
N PRO A 63 -2.69 -12.96 -14.92
CA PRO A 63 -3.95 -13.27 -15.59
C PRO A 63 -4.71 -14.44 -14.95
N GLY A 64 -5.97 -14.20 -14.60
CA GLY A 64 -6.86 -15.21 -14.02
C GLY A 64 -6.76 -15.41 -12.52
N ASP A 65 -5.77 -14.79 -11.86
CA ASP A 65 -5.68 -14.77 -10.41
C ASP A 65 -6.80 -13.91 -9.81
N GLU A 66 -7.33 -14.33 -8.67
CA GLU A 66 -8.28 -13.55 -7.88
C GLU A 66 -7.55 -12.73 -6.82
N VAL A 67 -7.92 -11.45 -6.69
CA VAL A 67 -7.43 -10.57 -5.63
C VAL A 67 -8.61 -10.06 -4.82
N LEU A 68 -8.64 -10.41 -3.53
CA LEU A 68 -9.67 -9.92 -2.62
C LEU A 68 -9.42 -8.45 -2.30
N THR A 69 -10.43 -7.61 -2.46
CA THR A 69 -10.38 -6.19 -2.08
C THR A 69 -11.77 -5.71 -1.70
N VAL A 70 -11.93 -4.45 -1.30
CA VAL A 70 -13.24 -3.88 -0.94
C VAL A 70 -13.80 -3.02 -2.07
N ALA A 71 -15.11 -3.03 -2.26
CA ALA A 71 -15.77 -2.14 -3.22
C ALA A 71 -15.83 -0.67 -2.71
N HIS A 72 -15.78 -0.49 -1.39
CA HIS A 72 -15.74 0.83 -0.76
C HIS A 72 -14.29 1.34 -0.69
N THR A 73 -13.75 1.78 -1.83
CA THR A 73 -12.36 2.24 -1.98
C THR A 73 -12.23 3.33 -3.06
N TRP A 74 -11.03 3.87 -3.23
CA TRP A 74 -10.65 4.65 -4.40
C TRP A 74 -10.37 3.76 -5.62
N ILE A 75 -10.74 4.23 -6.81
CA ILE A 75 -10.65 3.46 -8.07
C ILE A 75 -9.27 2.89 -8.37
N ALA A 76 -8.19 3.52 -7.86
CA ALA A 76 -6.82 3.05 -8.07
C ALA A 76 -6.58 1.62 -7.56
N SER A 77 -7.23 1.22 -6.44
CA SER A 77 -7.06 -0.14 -5.88
C SER A 77 -7.55 -1.20 -6.85
N VAL A 78 -8.76 -1.03 -7.38
CA VAL A 78 -9.35 -1.95 -8.35
C VAL A 78 -8.64 -1.86 -9.70
N ALA A 79 -8.28 -0.65 -10.14
CA ALA A 79 -7.54 -0.46 -11.38
C ALA A 79 -6.17 -1.16 -11.35
N ALA A 80 -5.48 -1.20 -10.21
CA ALA A 80 -4.21 -1.91 -10.08
C ALA A 80 -4.36 -3.42 -10.29
N ILE A 81 -5.42 -4.03 -9.74
CA ILE A 81 -5.75 -5.45 -9.93
C ILE A 81 -6.01 -5.73 -11.42
N LEU A 82 -6.88 -4.93 -12.04
CA LEU A 82 -7.23 -5.07 -13.45
C LEU A 82 -6.01 -4.84 -14.37
N ARG A 83 -5.09 -3.94 -14.01
CA ARG A 83 -3.84 -3.71 -14.76
C ARG A 83 -2.90 -4.90 -14.74
N CYS A 84 -3.03 -5.80 -13.76
CA CYS A 84 -2.31 -7.07 -13.70
C CYS A 84 -3.06 -8.20 -14.44
N ASN A 85 -4.18 -7.89 -15.12
CA ASN A 85 -5.12 -8.85 -15.73
C ASN A 85 -5.75 -9.84 -14.72
N ALA A 86 -5.75 -9.48 -13.43
CA ALA A 86 -6.37 -10.25 -12.36
C ALA A 86 -7.84 -9.86 -12.15
N ILE A 87 -8.55 -10.68 -11.38
CA ILE A 87 -9.99 -10.55 -11.12
C ILE A 87 -10.19 -10.00 -9.71
N PRO A 88 -10.78 -8.80 -9.54
CA PRO A 88 -11.10 -8.30 -8.21
C PRO A 88 -12.30 -9.04 -7.62
N ILE A 89 -12.13 -9.61 -6.44
CA ILE A 89 -13.20 -10.23 -5.65
C ILE A 89 -13.55 -9.29 -4.50
N PHE A 90 -14.78 -8.75 -4.52
CA PHE A 90 -15.19 -7.77 -3.53
C PHE A 90 -15.61 -8.42 -2.22
N VAL A 91 -14.91 -8.05 -1.15
CA VAL A 91 -15.20 -8.32 0.25
C VAL A 91 -16.05 -7.18 0.80
N ASP A 92 -16.97 -7.50 1.71
CA ASP A 92 -17.75 -6.49 2.42
C ASP A 92 -16.86 -5.70 3.41
N VAL A 93 -17.39 -4.59 3.93
CA VAL A 93 -16.70 -3.77 4.93
C VAL A 93 -17.34 -3.92 6.30
N ASP A 94 -16.51 -3.88 7.34
CA ASP A 94 -17.02 -3.74 8.71
C ASP A 94 -17.69 -2.38 8.85
N ARG A 95 -18.95 -2.36 9.34
CA ARG A 95 -19.77 -1.15 9.41
C ARG A 95 -19.24 -0.07 10.36
N ARG A 96 -18.34 -0.43 11.28
CA ARG A 96 -17.80 0.48 12.30
C ARG A 96 -16.51 1.13 11.81
N THR A 97 -15.70 0.40 11.05
CA THR A 97 -14.39 0.84 10.58
C THR A 97 -14.38 1.25 9.11
N PHE A 98 -15.34 0.76 8.32
CA PHE A 98 -15.35 0.84 6.85
C PHE A 98 -14.13 0.20 6.18
N THR A 99 -13.34 -0.57 6.93
CA THR A 99 -12.24 -1.39 6.42
C THR A 99 -12.75 -2.80 6.12
N MET A 100 -11.92 -3.62 5.48
CA MET A 100 -12.27 -4.97 5.06
C MET A 100 -12.77 -5.82 6.24
N ASP A 101 -13.93 -6.46 6.06
CA ASP A 101 -14.44 -7.46 7.00
C ASP A 101 -13.60 -8.75 6.88
N VAL A 102 -12.94 -9.12 7.97
CA VAL A 102 -12.02 -10.28 8.02
C VAL A 102 -12.77 -11.61 7.84
N GLU A 103 -13.96 -11.74 8.41
CA GLU A 103 -14.74 -12.97 8.30
C GLU A 103 -15.28 -13.15 6.88
N ASP A 104 -15.70 -12.05 6.25
CA ASP A 104 -16.12 -12.08 4.85
C ASP A 104 -14.96 -12.35 3.89
N ALA A 105 -13.78 -11.80 4.18
CA ALA A 105 -12.56 -12.10 3.42
C ALA A 105 -12.27 -13.61 3.48
N ALA A 106 -12.24 -14.19 4.68
CA ALA A 106 -11.96 -15.62 4.88
C ALA A 106 -12.96 -16.53 4.14
N ARG A 107 -14.25 -16.17 4.12
CA ARG A 107 -15.28 -16.94 3.38
C ARG A 107 -15.11 -16.89 1.85
N LYS A 108 -14.46 -15.85 1.33
CA LYS A 108 -14.29 -15.61 -0.11
C LYS A 108 -12.96 -16.13 -0.66
N ILE A 109 -12.06 -16.62 0.19
CA ILE A 109 -10.84 -17.27 -0.26
C ILE A 109 -11.22 -18.52 -1.06
N ALA A 110 -10.69 -18.59 -2.29
CA ALA A 110 -10.89 -19.70 -3.22
C ALA A 110 -9.53 -20.19 -3.75
N PRO A 111 -9.47 -21.35 -4.45
CA PRO A 111 -8.20 -21.86 -4.99
C PRO A 111 -7.47 -20.90 -5.94
N GLN A 112 -8.19 -19.97 -6.57
CA GLN A 112 -7.62 -18.96 -7.48
C GLN A 112 -7.19 -17.68 -6.75
N THR A 113 -7.49 -17.56 -5.45
CA THR A 113 -7.12 -16.38 -4.64
C THR A 113 -5.61 -16.32 -4.48
N LYS A 114 -5.02 -15.27 -5.06
CA LYS A 114 -3.58 -15.05 -5.07
C LYS A 114 -3.12 -14.03 -4.04
N ALA A 115 -3.95 -13.02 -3.77
CA ALA A 115 -3.61 -11.94 -2.86
C ALA A 115 -4.85 -11.34 -2.19
N VAL A 116 -4.62 -10.69 -1.05
CA VAL A 116 -5.59 -9.83 -0.37
C VAL A 116 -5.04 -8.41 -0.40
N LEU A 117 -5.85 -7.47 -0.90
CA LEU A 117 -5.52 -6.05 -1.01
C LEU A 117 -6.48 -5.23 -0.15
N PRO A 118 -6.21 -5.09 1.16
CA PRO A 118 -6.97 -4.23 2.05
C PRO A 118 -6.70 -2.75 1.76
N VAL A 119 -7.58 -1.89 2.27
CA VAL A 119 -7.53 -0.44 2.07
C VAL A 119 -7.68 0.24 3.42
N ASP A 120 -6.71 1.09 3.76
CA ASP A 120 -6.73 1.93 4.97
C ASP A 120 -7.62 3.16 4.74
N LEU A 121 -8.93 2.92 4.62
CA LEU A 121 -9.88 3.93 4.19
C LEU A 121 -9.93 5.11 5.17
N TYR A 122 -9.91 6.34 4.63
CA TYR A 122 -9.85 7.59 5.41
C TYR A 122 -8.68 7.69 6.39
N GLY A 123 -7.63 6.87 6.20
CA GLY A 123 -6.46 6.82 7.09
C GLY A 123 -6.65 5.94 8.31
N LEU A 124 -7.75 5.19 8.40
CA LEU A 124 -7.92 4.14 9.42
C LEU A 124 -7.27 2.84 8.92
N PRO A 125 -6.25 2.30 9.60
CA PRO A 125 -5.59 1.06 9.18
C PRO A 125 -6.54 -0.13 9.21
N ALA A 126 -6.51 -0.96 8.17
CA ALA A 126 -7.15 -2.27 8.16
C ALA A 126 -6.50 -3.19 9.21
N ASN A 127 -7.25 -4.19 9.68
CA ASN A 127 -6.75 -5.17 10.65
C ASN A 127 -5.85 -6.21 9.97
N ILE A 128 -4.64 -5.79 9.57
CA ILE A 128 -3.66 -6.63 8.88
C ILE A 128 -3.31 -7.90 9.67
N PRO A 129 -3.06 -7.86 11.00
CA PRO A 129 -2.80 -9.08 11.76
C PRO A 129 -3.88 -10.14 11.58
N ALA A 130 -5.16 -9.76 11.70
CA ALA A 130 -6.26 -10.69 11.54
C ALA A 130 -6.48 -11.16 10.09
N LEU A 131 -6.04 -10.40 9.08
CA LEU A 131 -6.06 -10.82 7.67
C LEU A 131 -4.91 -11.76 7.31
N MET A 132 -3.88 -11.85 8.15
CA MET A 132 -2.71 -12.71 7.95
C MET A 132 -2.79 -14.05 8.69
N ASP A 133 -3.70 -14.16 9.67
CA ASP A 133 -3.98 -15.36 10.46
C ASP A 133 -4.90 -16.35 9.71
#